data_AF-A0A8J2EM17-F1
#
_entry.id   AF-A0A8J2EM17-F1
#
_cell.length_a   1.000
_cell.length_b   1.000
_cell.length_c   1.000
_cell.angle_alpha   90.00
_cell.angle_beta   90.00
_cell.angle_gamma   90.00
#
_symmetry.space_group_name_H-M   'P 1'
#
loop_
_entity.id
_entity.type
_entity.pdbx_description
1 polymer ?
#
loop_
_entity_poly.entity_id
_entity_poly.type
_entity_poly.pdbx_seq_one_letter_code
_entity_poly.pdbx_strand_id
1 'polypeptide(L)'
;MNTSVSLRNPMFLLGEPTETTSGNKLPTNKQVLQLLFYQTREAKKTLTASYQFVIGEVTKFWSKAGIKIKIVSRCVKKVEKLYDKYKNLQKNPNPTVEREFSEFLETLFDIAHGNVQDIADNEGL
;
A
#
# COMPACT_ATOMS: atom_id res chain seq x y z
N MET A 1 12.99 -22.34 8.90
CA MET A 1 14.08 -21.43 8.48
C MET A 1 13.61 -20.03 8.78
N ASN A 2 14.13 -19.44 9.85
CA ASN A 2 13.61 -18.21 10.42
C ASN A 2 14.49 -17.10 9.87
N THR A 3 14.20 -16.65 8.65
CA THR A 3 14.89 -15.52 8.05
C THR A 3 14.48 -14.28 8.83
N SER A 4 15.40 -13.74 9.63
CA SER A 4 15.19 -12.47 10.32
C SER A 4 15.02 -11.38 9.26
N VAL A 5 13.77 -11.00 8.97
CA VAL A 5 13.44 -9.93 8.02
C VAL A 5 13.80 -8.61 8.70
N SER A 6 15.01 -8.11 8.46
CA SER A 6 15.46 -6.84 9.02
C SER A 6 15.08 -5.68 8.10
N LEU A 7 14.43 -4.66 8.65
CA LEU A 7 14.11 -3.40 7.95
C LEU A 7 15.33 -2.59 7.50
N ARG A 8 16.53 -2.96 7.97
CA ARG A 8 17.79 -2.35 7.54
C ARG A 8 18.08 -2.58 6.06
N ASN A 9 17.49 -3.63 5.46
CA ASN A 9 17.57 -3.85 4.03
C ASN A 9 16.15 -3.84 3.40
N PRO A 10 15.72 -2.71 2.79
CA PRO A 10 14.39 -2.55 2.19
C PRO A 10 14.01 -3.68 1.22
N MET A 11 15.00 -4.18 0.48
CA MET A 11 14.86 -5.28 -0.47
C MET A 11 14.40 -6.58 0.19
N PHE A 12 14.79 -6.84 1.44
CA PHE A 12 14.45 -8.10 2.12
C PHE A 12 12.99 -8.16 2.58
N LEU A 13 12.41 -7.00 2.91
CA LEU A 13 11.01 -6.93 3.35
C LEU A 13 10.05 -6.71 2.18
N LEU A 14 10.42 -5.86 1.23
CA LEU A 14 9.53 -5.42 0.16
C LEU A 14 9.73 -6.20 -1.14
N GLY A 15 10.89 -6.86 -1.32
CA GLY A 15 11.30 -7.42 -2.60
C GLY A 15 11.86 -6.35 -3.54
N GLU A 16 12.10 -6.74 -4.80
CA GLU A 16 12.57 -5.83 -5.85
C GLU A 16 11.53 -4.74 -6.16
N PRO A 17 11.93 -3.48 -6.42
CA PRO A 17 11.03 -2.45 -6.93
C PRO A 17 10.42 -2.88 -8.28
N THR A 18 9.10 -2.87 -8.40
CA THR A 18 8.41 -3.27 -9.63
C THR A 18 7.76 -2.07 -10.31
N GLU A 19 7.98 -1.93 -11.62
CA GLU A 19 7.38 -0.91 -12.48
C GLU A 19 5.85 -0.99 -12.56
N THR A 20 5.31 -2.20 -12.43
CA THR A 20 3.87 -2.47 -12.52
C THR A 20 3.45 -3.52 -11.51
N THR A 21 2.30 -3.33 -10.88
CA THR A 21 1.67 -4.37 -10.06
C THR A 21 1.02 -5.39 -10.98
N SER A 22 1.76 -6.40 -11.41
CA SER A 22 1.24 -7.43 -12.31
C SER A 22 0.18 -8.31 -11.62
N GLY A 23 -1.01 -8.42 -12.23
CA GLY A 23 -2.06 -9.38 -11.84
C GLY A 23 -3.48 -8.85 -12.01
N ASN A 24 -4.47 -9.76 -11.99
CA ASN A 24 -5.90 -9.43 -11.96
C ASN A 24 -6.43 -9.20 -10.53
N LYS A 25 -5.53 -9.11 -9.55
CA LYS A 25 -5.84 -9.01 -8.12
C LYS A 25 -5.66 -7.58 -7.64
N LEU A 26 -6.40 -7.21 -6.60
CA LEU A 26 -6.26 -5.91 -5.97
C LEU A 26 -4.90 -5.79 -5.28
N PRO A 27 -4.26 -4.60 -5.30
CA PRO A 27 -2.89 -4.43 -4.84
C PRO A 27 -2.76 -4.52 -3.32
N THR A 28 -1.69 -5.16 -2.83
CA THR A 28 -1.35 -5.22 -1.41
C THR A 28 -0.58 -3.97 -0.95
N ASN A 29 -0.49 -3.74 0.37
CA ASN A 29 0.32 -2.66 0.94
C ASN A 29 1.80 -2.76 0.48
N LYS A 30 2.33 -3.99 0.35
CA LYS A 30 3.67 -4.27 -0.17
C LYS A 30 3.86 -3.74 -1.59
N GLN A 31 2.95 -4.09 -2.49
CA GLN A 31 3.00 -3.69 -3.89
C GLN A 31 2.89 -2.17 -4.05
N VAL A 32 2.08 -1.52 -3.21
CA VAL A 32 1.97 -0.05 -3.16
C VAL A 32 3.30 0.59 -2.74
N LEU A 33 3.99 0.04 -1.73
CA LEU A 33 5.31 0.52 -1.33
C LEU A 33 6.38 0.26 -2.39
N GLN A 34 6.40 -0.93 -3.02
CA GLN A 34 7.35 -1.23 -4.11
C GLN A 34 7.22 -0.22 -5.26
N LEU A 35 5.98 0.09 -5.66
CA LEU A 35 5.71 1.08 -6.71
C LEU A 35 6.16 2.49 -6.28
N LEU A 36 5.91 2.87 -5.03
CA LEU A 36 6.39 4.15 -4.48
C LEU A 36 7.92 4.24 -4.49
N PHE A 37 8.62 3.16 -4.11
CA PHE A 37 10.08 3.13 -4.14
C PHE A 37 10.63 3.20 -5.56
N TYR A 38 10.00 2.53 -6.52
CA TYR A 38 10.38 2.66 -7.92
C TYR A 38 10.25 4.13 -8.39
N GLN A 39 9.13 4.79 -8.11
CA GLN A 39 8.93 6.20 -8.53
C GLN A 39 9.92 7.18 -7.87
N THR A 40 10.30 6.93 -6.62
CA THR A 40 11.21 7.82 -5.88
C THR A 40 12.68 7.54 -6.16
N ARG A 41 13.07 6.29 -6.42
CA ARG A 41 14.47 5.89 -6.66
C ARG A 41 14.84 5.92 -8.14
N GLU A 42 14.04 5.27 -8.98
CA GLU A 42 14.33 5.11 -10.41
C GLU A 42 13.81 6.31 -11.20
N ALA A 43 12.56 6.70 -10.99
CA ALA A 43 11.96 7.83 -11.72
C ALA A 43 12.30 9.21 -11.13
N LYS A 44 13.03 9.27 -10.01
CA LYS A 44 13.50 10.49 -9.31
C LYS A 44 12.41 11.57 -9.11
N LYS A 45 11.15 11.15 -8.99
CA LYS A 45 10.03 12.07 -8.76
C LYS A 45 10.02 12.57 -7.32
N THR A 46 9.41 13.73 -7.11
CA THR A 46 9.13 14.20 -5.74
C THR A 46 8.21 13.21 -5.03
N LEU A 47 8.31 13.14 -3.70
CA LEU A 47 7.52 12.21 -2.91
C LEU A 47 6.01 12.43 -3.11
N THR A 48 5.57 13.70 -3.15
CA THR A 48 4.18 14.07 -3.44
C THR A 48 3.72 13.63 -4.83
N ALA A 49 4.52 13.86 -5.87
CA ALA A 49 4.19 13.40 -7.23
C ALA A 49 4.16 11.87 -7.32
N SER A 50 5.02 11.19 -6.57
CA SER A 50 5.07 9.74 -6.49
C SER A 50 3.80 9.18 -5.84
N TYR A 51 3.27 9.81 -4.78
CA TYR A 51 1.99 9.38 -4.18
C TYR A 51 0.82 9.49 -5.15
N GLN A 52 0.74 10.60 -5.89
CA GLN A 52 -0.32 10.80 -6.89
C GLN A 52 -0.24 9.73 -7.99
N PHE A 53 0.97 9.44 -8.47
CA PHE A 53 1.20 8.40 -9.46
C PHE A 53 0.77 7.02 -8.95
N VAL A 54 1.21 6.64 -7.74
CA VAL A 54 0.89 5.36 -7.12
C VAL A 54 -0.63 5.19 -6.96
N ILE A 55 -1.35 6.21 -6.50
CA ILE A 55 -2.82 6.15 -6.41
C ILE A 55 -3.47 6.07 -7.79
N GLY A 56 -2.93 6.74 -8.80
CA GLY A 56 -3.38 6.60 -10.19
C GLY A 56 -3.30 5.16 -10.67
N GLU A 57 -2.18 4.48 -10.45
CA GLU A 57 -2.03 3.06 -10.81
C GLU A 57 -2.95 2.15 -9.99
N VAL A 58 -2.97 2.30 -8.67
CA VAL A 58 -3.81 1.50 -7.77
C VAL A 58 -5.29 1.63 -8.18
N THR A 59 -5.75 2.84 -8.47
CA THR A 59 -7.15 3.09 -8.85
C THR A 59 -7.57 2.28 -10.08
N LYS A 60 -6.68 2.07 -11.05
CA LYS A 60 -7.00 1.25 -12.24
C LYS A 60 -7.40 -0.17 -11.87
N PHE A 61 -6.83 -0.77 -10.82
CA PHE A 61 -7.20 -2.11 -10.35
C PHE A 61 -8.60 -2.11 -9.72
N TRP A 62 -8.89 -1.11 -8.90
CA TRP A 62 -10.21 -0.95 -8.27
C TRP A 62 -11.30 -0.66 -9.31
N SER A 63 -11.01 0.18 -10.30
CA SER A 63 -11.91 0.45 -11.43
C SER A 63 -12.15 -0.80 -12.28
N LYS A 64 -11.12 -1.61 -12.56
CA LYS A 64 -11.28 -2.90 -13.25
C LYS A 64 -12.10 -3.90 -12.45
N ALA A 65 -12.03 -3.85 -11.13
CA ALA A 65 -12.86 -4.67 -10.24
C ALA A 65 -14.31 -4.14 -10.09
N GLY A 66 -14.64 -3.01 -10.72
CA GLY A 66 -15.97 -2.37 -10.60
C GLY A 66 -16.22 -1.72 -9.24
N ILE A 67 -15.19 -1.54 -8.41
CA ILE A 67 -15.34 -1.02 -7.05
C ILE A 67 -15.07 0.49 -7.05
N LYS A 68 -16.02 1.26 -6.51
CA LYS A 68 -15.85 2.70 -6.31
C LYS A 68 -14.82 2.96 -5.22
N ILE A 69 -13.92 3.90 -5.48
CA ILE A 69 -12.87 4.29 -4.53
C ILE A 69 -13.26 5.52 -3.71
N LYS A 70 -12.62 5.70 -2.56
CA LYS A 70 -12.67 6.94 -1.77
C LYS A 70 -12.14 8.11 -2.60
N ILE A 71 -12.46 9.32 -2.15
CA ILE A 71 -11.88 10.55 -2.69
C ILE A 71 -10.35 10.42 -2.75
N VAL A 72 -9.76 10.71 -3.92
CA VAL A 72 -8.33 10.51 -4.22
C VAL A 72 -7.42 11.08 -3.13
N SER A 73 -7.74 12.25 -2.58
CA SER A 73 -6.96 12.87 -1.49
C SER A 73 -6.90 12.01 -0.22
N ARG A 74 -7.96 11.25 0.11
CA ARG A 74 -7.97 10.29 1.23
C ARG A 74 -7.12 9.07 0.91
N CYS A 75 -7.13 8.62 -0.35
CA CYS A 75 -6.29 7.51 -0.81
C CYS A 75 -4.80 7.89 -0.74
N VAL A 76 -4.45 9.10 -1.18
CA VAL A 76 -3.08 9.64 -1.08
C VAL A 76 -2.61 9.69 0.37
N LYS A 77 -3.44 10.22 1.28
CA LYS A 77 -3.15 10.21 2.73
C LYS A 77 -2.93 8.81 3.29
N LYS A 78 -3.55 7.77 2.71
CA LYS A 78 -3.33 6.37 3.11
C LYS A 78 -1.95 5.88 2.68
N VAL A 79 -1.48 6.25 1.49
CA VAL A 79 -0.11 5.94 1.03
C VAL A 79 0.93 6.69 1.87
N GLU A 80 0.69 7.96 2.18
CA GLU A 80 1.53 8.76 3.07
C GLU A 80 1.71 8.08 4.43
N LYS A 81 0.61 7.69 5.09
CA LYS A 81 0.65 6.97 6.37
C LYS A 81 1.39 5.63 6.27
N LEU A 82 1.21 4.90 5.18
CA LEU A 82 1.91 3.64 4.94
C LEU A 82 3.43 3.86 4.85
N TYR A 83 3.86 4.90 4.14
CA TYR A 83 5.27 5.27 4.02
C TYR A 83 5.86 5.80 5.32
N ASP A 84 5.11 6.59 6.08
CA ASP A 84 5.55 7.10 7.38
C ASP A 84 5.72 5.96 8.40
N LYS A 85 4.79 4.98 8.41
CA LYS A 85 4.92 3.77 9.24
C LYS A 85 6.20 3.02 8.90
N TYR A 86 6.47 2.82 7.60
CA TYR A 86 7.72 2.22 7.14
C TYR A 86 8.96 3.00 7.63
N LYS A 87 8.99 4.33 7.44
CA LYS A 87 10.11 5.18 7.87
C LYS A 87 10.33 5.17 9.38
N ASN A 88 9.26 5.17 10.17
CA ASN A 88 9.38 5.12 11.61
C ASN A 88 10.02 3.80 12.06
N LEU A 89 9.59 2.68 11.48
CA LEU A 89 10.17 1.37 11.80
C LEU A 89 11.62 1.25 11.37
N GLN A 90 12.04 1.91 10.29
CA GLN A 90 13.47 1.99 9.93
C GLN A 90 14.30 2.76 10.97
N LYS A 91 13.75 3.84 11.55
CA LYS A 91 14.44 4.64 12.56
C LYS A 91 14.51 3.93 13.91
N ASN A 92 13.43 3.27 14.28
CA ASN A 92 13.25 2.59 15.56
C ASN A 92 12.90 1.11 15.32
N PRO A 93 13.90 0.28 14.99
CA PRO A 93 13.65 -1.13 14.70
C PRO A 93 13.14 -1.84 15.95
N ASN A 94 11.96 -2.46 15.82
CA ASN A 94 11.36 -3.29 16.86
C ASN A 94 10.93 -4.62 16.22
N PRO A 95 11.58 -5.75 16.57
CA PRO A 95 11.32 -7.04 15.92
C PRO A 95 9.85 -7.50 15.95
N THR A 96 9.12 -7.20 17.02
CA THR A 96 7.69 -7.54 17.14
C THR A 96 6.87 -6.74 16.13
N VAL A 97 7.13 -5.43 16.06
CA VAL A 97 6.41 -4.54 15.14
C VAL A 97 6.84 -4.76 13.69
N GLU A 98 8.10 -5.16 13.45
CA GLU A 98 8.59 -5.58 12.13
C GLU A 98 7.83 -6.79 11.60
N ARG A 99 7.57 -7.77 12.46
CA ARG A 99 6.78 -8.95 12.10
C ARG A 99 5.33 -8.58 11.79
N GLU A 100 4.67 -7.83 12.68
CA GLU A 100 3.30 -7.36 12.45
C GLU A 100 3.20 -6.50 11.18
N PHE A 101 4.21 -5.69 10.92
CA PHE A 101 4.27 -4.88 9.71
C PHE A 101 4.46 -5.75 8.47
N SER A 102 5.27 -6.81 8.54
CA SER A 102 5.45 -7.78 7.45
C SER A 102 4.13 -8.47 7.09
N GLU A 103 3.36 -8.88 8.10
CA GLU A 103 2.03 -9.47 7.90
C GLU A 103 1.05 -8.43 7.31
N PHE A 104 1.08 -7.20 7.82
CA PHE A 104 0.29 -6.08 7.29
C PHE A 104 0.63 -5.76 5.82
N LEU A 105 1.89 -5.90 5.40
CA LEU A 105 2.31 -5.65 4.02
C LEU A 105 1.63 -6.58 3.02
N GLU A 106 1.34 -7.82 3.41
CA GLU A 106 0.66 -8.80 2.56
C GLU A 106 -0.87 -8.58 2.52
N THR A 107 -1.41 -7.67 3.35
CA THR A 107 -2.84 -7.32 3.31
C THR A 107 -3.19 -6.36 2.18
N LEU A 108 -4.47 -6.36 1.80
CA LEU A 108 -5.05 -5.51 0.76
C LEU A 108 -4.89 -4.00 1.08
N PHE A 109 -4.41 -3.23 0.10
CA PHE A 109 -4.43 -1.77 0.19
C PHE A 109 -5.83 -1.23 -0.10
N ASP A 110 -6.71 -1.30 0.90
CA ASP A 110 -8.12 -0.92 0.75
C ASP A 110 -8.32 0.59 0.49
N ILE A 111 -8.78 0.93 -0.71
CA ILE A 111 -9.22 2.30 -1.05
C ILE A 111 -10.67 2.37 -1.48
N ALA A 112 -11.47 1.32 -1.26
CA ALA A 112 -12.89 1.34 -1.58
C ALA A 112 -13.60 2.45 -0.79
N HIS A 113 -14.52 3.16 -1.45
CA HIS A 113 -15.50 4.02 -0.78
C HIS A 113 -16.35 3.12 0.12
N GLY A 114 -16.35 3.35 1.44
CA GLY A 114 -17.24 2.61 2.35
C GLY A 114 -18.68 2.79 1.86
N ASN A 115 -19.54 1.78 1.86
CA ASN A 115 -19.59 0.64 2.74
C ASN A 115 -20.11 -0.59 1.95
N VAL A 116 -19.42 -1.73 1.99
CA VAL A 116 -20.09 -3.03 1.74
C VAL A 116 -20.94 -3.42 2.96
N GLN A 117 -20.83 -2.67 4.06
CA GLN A 117 -21.51 -2.94 5.33
C GLN A 117 -22.72 -2.03 5.61
N ASP A 118 -23.10 -1.12 4.70
CA ASP A 118 -24.30 -0.24 4.85
C ASP A 118 -25.52 -0.83 4.16
N ILE A 119 -25.35 -1.84 3.32
CA ILE A 119 -26.47 -2.39 2.54
C ILE A 119 -27.27 -3.42 3.38
N ALA A 120 -26.74 -3.87 4.53
CA ALA A 120 -27.43 -4.84 5.39
C ALA A 120 -28.32 -4.20 6.48
N ASP A 121 -28.17 -2.91 6.77
CA ASP A 121 -28.87 -2.25 7.89
C ASP A 121 -30.00 -1.30 7.44
N ASN A 122 -30.41 -1.35 6.16
CA ASN A 122 -31.53 -0.54 5.64
C ASN A 122 -32.62 -1.38 4.93
N GLU A 123 -32.83 -2.62 5.37
CA GLU A 123 -34.11 -3.32 5.18
C GLU A 123 -34.77 -3.57 6.54
N GLY A 124 -35.16 -2.47 7.19
CA GLY A 124 -36.15 -2.47 8.26
C GLY A 124 -37.46 -1.91 7.73
N LEU A 125 -38.25 -2.77 7.09
CA LEU A 125 -39.69 -2.60 6.89
C LEU A 125 -40.42 -2.57 8.25
#